data_AF-A0A0A9A5M5-F1
#
_entry.id   AF-A0A0A9A5M5-F1
#
_cell.length_a   1.000
_cell.length_b   1.000
_cell.length_c   1.000
_cell.angle_alpha   90.00
_cell.angle_beta   90.00
_cell.angle_gamma   90.00
#
_symmetry.space_group_name_H-M   'P 1'
#
loop_
_entity.id
_entity.type
_entity.pdbx_description
1 polymer ?
#
loop_
_entity_poly.entity_id
_entity_poly.type
_entity_poly.pdbx_seq_one_letter_code
_entity_poly.pdbx_strand_id
1 'polypeptide(L)'
;MWITSLLKLHYLCIHGSSKISELRKSIGKLQDLTHLDISSCGSLAHLPEMLSTLTNLSLLNLAGCSSLSELPNSICDLVNLEILNLSGCLLDELPKFLGNLQKLRLLHLFRCFMLRVLPDSHCNLVSLEKLDLSYCSVLQVLPRSFDDLEELRFLDLSHCSSLVRLPDSFGDLKKLQQLNLEASMYSSSLHHSDLLSYFNMLFRLLCKLSNLEIPELVNMSYFCCT
;
A
#
# COMPACT_ATOMS: atom_id res chain seq x y z
N MET A 1 -1.19 -13.60 28.62
CA MET A 1 -0.18 -12.53 28.60
C MET A 1 -0.72 -11.34 29.37
N TRP A 2 0.01 -10.88 30.39
CA TRP A 2 -0.36 -9.77 31.28
C TRP A 2 -0.30 -8.37 30.63
N ILE A 3 0.03 -8.27 29.33
CA ILE A 3 0.31 -6.99 28.69
C ILE A 3 -0.89 -6.03 28.68
N THR A 4 -2.12 -6.55 28.76
CA THR A 4 -3.35 -5.74 28.78
C THR A 4 -3.61 -5.05 30.12
N SER A 5 -2.77 -5.27 31.15
CA SER A 5 -2.77 -4.45 32.36
C SER A 5 -1.90 -3.19 32.23
N LEU A 6 -1.08 -3.10 31.17
CA LEU A 6 -0.23 -1.95 30.88
C LEU A 6 -1.01 -0.91 30.06
N LEU A 7 -2.03 -0.31 30.68
CA LEU A 7 -2.96 0.60 29.97
C LEU A 7 -2.27 1.84 29.39
N LYS A 8 -1.09 2.22 29.91
CA LYS A 8 -0.28 3.35 29.42
C LYS A 8 0.74 2.96 28.34
N LEU A 9 0.64 1.77 27.76
CA LEU A 9 1.58 1.30 26.76
C LEU A 9 1.35 2.06 25.44
N HIS A 10 2.36 2.79 24.99
CA HIS A 10 2.31 3.53 23.73
C HIS A 10 2.90 2.73 22.56
N TYR A 11 3.87 1.87 22.84
CA TYR A 11 4.58 1.06 21.85
C TYR A 11 4.55 -0.42 22.26
N LEU A 12 4.10 -1.27 21.34
CA LEU A 12 4.10 -2.72 21.50
C LEU A 12 4.76 -3.36 20.29
N CYS A 13 5.84 -4.08 20.51
CA CYS A 13 6.51 -4.88 19.48
C CYS A 13 6.51 -6.35 19.88
N ILE A 14 6.02 -7.19 18.98
CA ILE A 14 5.99 -8.65 19.09
C ILE A 14 6.55 -9.28 17.81
N HIS A 15 7.64 -8.69 17.30
CA HIS A 15 8.28 -9.12 16.06
C HIS A 15 8.75 -10.59 16.12
N GLY A 16 8.60 -11.31 15.00
CA GLY A 16 9.22 -12.62 14.79
C GLY A 16 8.61 -13.75 15.62
N SER A 17 7.44 -13.54 16.23
CA SER A 17 6.84 -14.52 17.12
C SER A 17 6.18 -15.65 16.33
N SER A 18 6.80 -16.83 16.35
CA SER A 18 6.25 -18.05 15.72
C SER A 18 5.01 -18.62 16.43
N LYS A 19 4.76 -18.18 17.68
CA LYS A 19 3.66 -18.66 18.52
C LYS A 19 2.37 -17.86 18.38
N ILE A 20 2.41 -16.73 17.70
CA ILE A 20 1.23 -15.87 17.52
C ILE A 20 0.56 -16.27 16.22
N SER A 21 -0.52 -17.05 16.35
CA SER A 21 -1.42 -17.37 15.24
C SER A 21 -2.62 -16.41 15.16
N GLU A 22 -2.95 -15.76 16.28
CA GLU A 22 -4.03 -14.79 16.40
C GLU A 22 -3.66 -13.69 17.40
N LEU A 23 -4.14 -12.47 17.13
CA LEU A 23 -4.12 -11.39 18.09
C LEU A 23 -5.42 -11.43 18.92
N ARG A 24 -5.31 -11.49 20.25
CA ARG A 24 -6.49 -11.59 21.12
C ARG A 24 -7.29 -10.30 21.10
N LYS A 25 -8.63 -10.41 21.17
CA LYS A 25 -9.56 -9.28 21.29
C LYS A 25 -9.20 -8.29 22.41
N SER A 26 -8.52 -8.76 23.46
CA SER A 26 -8.07 -7.93 24.57
C SER A 26 -7.04 -6.85 24.20
N ILE A 27 -6.45 -6.90 22.99
CA ILE A 27 -5.57 -5.83 22.49
C ILE A 27 -6.28 -4.47 22.51
N GLY A 28 -7.58 -4.43 22.25
CA GLY A 28 -8.40 -3.22 22.28
C GLY A 28 -8.47 -2.54 23.65
N LYS A 29 -7.89 -3.10 24.71
CA LYS A 29 -7.77 -2.42 26.01
C LYS A 29 -6.62 -1.41 26.05
N LEU A 30 -5.67 -1.49 25.13
CA LEU A 30 -4.47 -0.64 25.09
C LEU A 30 -4.78 0.71 24.41
N GLN A 31 -5.68 1.50 24.99
CA GLN A 31 -6.22 2.71 24.37
C GLN A 31 -5.17 3.81 24.11
N ASP A 32 -4.05 3.80 24.84
CA ASP A 32 -2.94 4.75 24.63
C ASP A 32 -1.92 4.25 23.57
N LEU A 33 -2.16 3.09 22.96
CA LEU A 33 -1.22 2.49 21.99
C LEU A 33 -1.20 3.31 20.70
N THR A 34 -0.01 3.78 20.34
CA THR A 34 0.25 4.54 19.11
C THR A 34 1.01 3.70 18.09
N HIS A 35 1.81 2.73 18.53
CA HIS A 35 2.65 1.91 17.67
C HIS A 35 2.46 0.42 18.00
N LEU A 36 2.08 -0.34 16.99
CA LEU A 36 1.92 -1.79 17.07
C LEU A 36 2.74 -2.46 15.97
N ASP A 37 3.78 -3.17 16.37
CA ASP A 37 4.61 -3.99 15.50
C ASP A 37 4.39 -5.48 15.81
N ILE A 38 3.80 -6.21 14.86
CA ILE A 38 3.62 -7.67 14.90
C ILE A 38 4.27 -8.28 13.65
N SER A 39 5.28 -7.61 13.09
CA SER A 39 5.96 -8.06 11.88
C SER A 39 6.65 -9.42 12.07
N SER A 40 6.79 -10.18 10.99
CA SER A 40 7.44 -11.50 10.95
C SER A 40 6.78 -12.55 11.86
N CYS A 41 5.53 -12.34 12.27
CA CYS A 41 4.70 -13.38 12.87
C CYS A 41 4.09 -14.24 11.77
N GLY A 42 4.90 -15.18 11.24
CA GLY A 42 4.53 -15.98 10.08
C GLY A 42 3.28 -16.87 10.26
N SER A 43 2.90 -17.18 11.51
CA SER A 43 1.70 -17.96 11.83
C SER A 43 0.43 -17.10 11.97
N LEU A 44 0.54 -15.77 12.02
CA LEU A 44 -0.60 -14.86 12.24
C LEU A 44 -1.53 -14.91 11.02
N ALA A 45 -2.73 -15.45 11.21
CA ALA A 45 -3.69 -15.66 10.12
C ALA A 45 -4.80 -14.60 10.09
N HIS A 46 -5.20 -14.06 11.26
CA HIS A 46 -6.30 -13.11 11.37
C HIS A 46 -6.02 -12.01 12.41
N LEU A 47 -6.60 -10.83 12.18
CA LEU A 47 -6.65 -9.74 13.15
C LEU A 47 -8.06 -9.68 13.78
N PRO A 48 -8.18 -9.42 15.09
CA PRO A 48 -9.48 -9.24 15.73
C PRO A 48 -10.11 -7.91 15.30
N GLU A 49 -11.43 -7.88 15.10
CA GLU A 49 -12.16 -6.64 14.80
C GLU A 49 -11.89 -5.54 15.83
N MET A 50 -11.70 -5.94 17.11
CA MET A 50 -11.41 -5.04 18.24
C MET A 50 -10.11 -4.23 18.07
N LEU A 51 -9.24 -4.59 17.11
CA LEU A 51 -8.07 -3.77 16.75
C LEU A 51 -8.49 -2.34 16.38
N SER A 52 -9.66 -2.17 15.76
CA SER A 52 -10.21 -0.87 15.35
C SER A 52 -10.48 0.09 16.51
N THR A 53 -10.60 -0.42 17.74
CA THR A 53 -10.80 0.40 18.94
C THR A 53 -9.54 1.16 19.36
N LEU A 54 -8.39 0.85 18.79
CA LEU A 54 -7.12 1.54 19.04
C LEU A 54 -7.04 2.84 18.25
N THR A 55 -7.93 3.77 18.56
CA THR A 55 -8.10 5.01 17.77
C THR A 55 -6.87 5.91 17.81
N ASN A 56 -5.95 5.75 18.78
CA ASN A 56 -4.67 6.48 18.84
C ASN A 56 -3.54 5.84 18.01
N LEU A 57 -3.78 4.68 17.39
CA LEU A 57 -2.76 3.97 16.63
C LEU A 57 -2.35 4.76 15.39
N SER A 58 -1.08 5.16 15.33
CA SER A 58 -0.47 5.88 14.21
C SER A 58 0.40 4.97 13.33
N LEU A 59 0.93 3.86 13.89
CA LEU A 59 1.72 2.88 13.15
C LEU A 59 1.24 1.46 13.41
N LEU A 60 0.94 0.74 12.33
CA LEU A 60 0.66 -0.69 12.33
C LEU A 60 1.62 -1.41 11.37
N ASN A 61 2.50 -2.22 11.92
CA ASN A 61 3.46 -3.03 11.15
C ASN A 61 3.11 -4.52 11.24
N LEU A 62 2.73 -5.11 10.11
CA LEU A 62 2.38 -6.51 9.91
C LEU A 62 3.29 -7.18 8.86
N ALA A 63 4.39 -6.52 8.48
CA ALA A 63 5.28 -7.01 7.44
C ALA A 63 5.78 -8.43 7.72
N GLY A 64 5.71 -9.33 6.76
CA GLY A 64 6.16 -10.71 6.88
C GLY A 64 5.21 -11.62 7.67
N CYS A 65 3.98 -11.19 7.94
CA CYS A 65 2.90 -12.08 8.39
C CYS A 65 2.40 -12.91 7.20
N SER A 66 3.17 -13.94 6.85
CA SER A 66 2.98 -14.75 5.65
C SER A 66 1.75 -15.68 5.68
N SER A 67 1.01 -15.75 6.79
CA SER A 67 -0.28 -16.47 6.86
C SER A 67 -1.49 -15.52 6.84
N LEU A 68 -1.27 -14.20 6.88
CA LEU A 68 -2.33 -13.21 6.89
C LEU A 68 -2.90 -13.05 5.48
N SER A 69 -4.09 -13.61 5.26
CA SER A 69 -4.76 -13.62 3.95
C SER A 69 -5.89 -12.59 3.82
N GLU A 70 -6.37 -12.05 4.94
CA GLU A 70 -7.43 -11.04 4.98
C GLU A 70 -7.18 -10.00 6.07
N LEU A 71 -7.73 -8.80 5.87
CA LEU A 71 -7.82 -7.76 6.89
C LEU A 71 -9.29 -7.56 7.26
N PRO A 72 -9.62 -7.39 8.55
CA PRO A 72 -10.98 -7.02 8.93
C PRO A 72 -11.31 -5.64 8.36
N ASN A 73 -12.54 -5.45 7.87
CA ASN A 73 -12.99 -4.15 7.37
C ASN A 73 -12.86 -3.03 8.41
N SER A 74 -12.94 -3.38 9.70
CA SER A 74 -12.79 -2.43 10.81
C SER A 74 -11.38 -1.82 10.91
N ILE A 75 -10.37 -2.36 10.22
CA ILE A 75 -9.05 -1.72 10.15
C ILE A 75 -9.13 -0.29 9.58
N CYS A 76 -10.16 -0.01 8.77
CA CYS A 76 -10.45 1.29 8.19
C CYS A 76 -10.96 2.32 9.21
N ASP A 77 -11.29 1.91 10.44
CA ASP A 77 -11.72 2.81 11.52
C ASP A 77 -10.54 3.33 12.36
N LEU A 78 -9.30 2.94 12.03
CA LEU A 78 -8.08 3.48 12.63
C LEU A 78 -7.78 4.89 12.10
N VAL A 79 -8.64 5.85 12.44
CA VAL A 79 -8.67 7.21 11.88
C VAL A 79 -7.37 8.03 12.07
N ASN A 80 -6.49 7.62 13.00
CA ASN A 80 -5.20 8.25 13.22
C ASN A 80 -4.02 7.51 12.59
N LEU A 81 -4.26 6.44 11.83
CA LEU A 81 -3.19 5.63 11.25
C LEU A 81 -2.45 6.42 10.17
N GLU A 82 -1.14 6.59 10.35
CA GLU A 82 -0.24 7.28 9.42
C GLU A 82 0.61 6.30 8.63
N ILE A 83 0.94 5.14 9.21
CA ILE A 83 1.82 4.13 8.61
C ILE A 83 1.17 2.76 8.72
N LEU A 84 0.93 2.12 7.57
CA LEU A 84 0.46 0.76 7.46
C LEU A 84 1.45 -0.06 6.63
N ASN A 85 2.07 -1.05 7.26
CA ASN A 85 2.99 -1.96 6.57
C ASN A 85 2.43 -3.38 6.53
N LEU A 86 2.11 -3.85 5.33
CA LEU A 86 1.55 -5.16 5.01
C LEU A 86 2.50 -5.99 4.12
N SER A 87 3.75 -5.55 3.99
CA SER A 87 4.71 -6.15 3.06
C SER A 87 4.86 -7.66 3.30
N GLY A 88 4.80 -8.49 2.26
CA GLY A 88 4.96 -9.94 2.37
C GLY A 88 3.79 -10.68 3.02
N CYS A 89 2.64 -10.04 3.20
CA CYS A 89 1.38 -10.73 3.52
C CYS A 89 0.77 -11.40 2.27
N LEU A 90 -0.08 -12.41 2.46
CA LEU A 90 -0.77 -13.15 1.39
C LEU A 90 -2.17 -12.59 1.12
N LEU A 91 -2.32 -11.27 1.17
CA LEU A 91 -3.60 -10.60 0.95
C LEU A 91 -4.01 -10.72 -0.52
N ASP A 92 -5.20 -11.26 -0.78
CA ASP A 92 -5.80 -11.28 -2.12
C ASP A 92 -6.40 -9.91 -2.49
N GLU A 93 -6.95 -9.22 -1.49
CA GLU A 93 -7.59 -7.90 -1.58
C GLU A 93 -7.35 -7.06 -0.31
N LEU A 94 -7.53 -5.75 -0.41
CA LEU A 94 -7.59 -4.84 0.74
C LEU A 94 -9.04 -4.45 1.03
N PRO A 95 -9.38 -4.09 2.28
CA PRO A 95 -10.72 -3.66 2.66
C PRO A 95 -11.27 -2.53 1.77
N LYS A 96 -12.53 -2.64 1.35
CA LYS A 96 -13.20 -1.68 0.45
C LYS A 96 -13.10 -0.21 0.90
N PHE A 97 -13.08 0.00 2.22
CA PHE A 97 -13.06 1.33 2.84
C PHE A 97 -11.65 1.79 3.25
N LEU A 98 -10.59 1.22 2.68
CA LEU A 98 -9.20 1.58 3.03
C LEU A 98 -8.96 3.09 2.94
N GLY A 99 -9.61 3.76 1.99
CA GLY A 99 -9.53 5.20 1.84
C GLY A 99 -10.17 6.03 2.95
N ASN A 100 -10.85 5.44 3.93
CA ASN A 100 -11.24 6.14 5.17
C ASN A 100 -10.04 6.50 6.06
N LEU A 101 -8.86 5.93 5.81
CA LEU A 101 -7.63 6.25 6.52
C LEU A 101 -7.03 7.58 6.03
N GLN A 102 -7.74 8.68 6.34
CA GLN A 102 -7.43 10.03 5.83
C GLN A 102 -6.06 10.58 6.27
N LYS A 103 -5.47 10.04 7.35
CA LYS A 103 -4.13 10.39 7.81
C LYS A 103 -3.03 9.45 7.31
N LEU A 104 -3.37 8.42 6.52
CA LEU A 104 -2.39 7.44 6.07
C LEU A 104 -1.42 8.11 5.09
N ARG A 105 -0.15 8.14 5.46
CA ARG A 105 0.95 8.74 4.68
C ARG A 105 1.78 7.68 3.99
N LEU A 106 2.00 6.54 4.64
CA LEU A 106 2.83 5.45 4.11
C LEU A 106 2.03 4.14 4.08
N LEU A 107 1.89 3.57 2.88
CA LEU A 107 1.31 2.26 2.67
C LEU A 107 2.34 1.35 1.98
N HIS A 108 2.78 0.32 2.69
CA HIS A 108 3.72 -0.66 2.18
C HIS A 108 3.04 -2.00 1.91
N LEU A 109 3.07 -2.42 0.65
CA LEU A 109 2.53 -3.68 0.12
C LEU A 109 3.59 -4.47 -0.66
N PHE A 110 4.88 -4.16 -0.43
CA PHE A 110 6.01 -4.86 -1.05
C PHE A 110 5.86 -6.38 -0.90
N ARG A 111 6.01 -7.13 -2.00
CA ARG A 111 5.88 -8.59 -2.03
C ARG A 111 4.53 -9.14 -1.54
N CYS A 112 3.45 -8.38 -1.70
CA CYS A 112 2.10 -8.95 -1.62
C CYS A 112 1.77 -9.68 -2.93
N PHE A 113 2.36 -10.88 -3.10
CA PHE A 113 2.32 -11.64 -4.37
C PHE A 113 0.92 -12.12 -4.79
N MET A 114 -0.04 -12.13 -3.87
CA MET A 114 -1.42 -12.56 -4.14
C MET A 114 -2.38 -11.39 -4.37
N LEU A 115 -1.92 -10.15 -4.15
CA LEU A 115 -2.77 -8.96 -4.25
C LEU A 115 -3.19 -8.72 -5.70
N ARG A 116 -4.48 -8.94 -5.99
CA ARG A 116 -5.01 -8.87 -7.36
C ARG A 116 -5.50 -7.49 -7.74
N VAL A 117 -6.14 -6.81 -6.78
CA VAL A 117 -6.84 -5.54 -6.99
C VAL A 117 -6.72 -4.69 -5.73
N LEU A 118 -6.54 -3.39 -5.92
CA LEU A 118 -6.72 -2.40 -4.86
C LEU A 118 -8.17 -1.91 -4.83
N PRO A 119 -8.77 -1.68 -3.65
CA PRO A 119 -10.16 -1.26 -3.52
C PRO A 119 -10.38 0.10 -4.16
N ASP A 120 -11.45 0.23 -4.96
CA ASP A 120 -11.93 1.52 -5.45
C ASP A 120 -12.65 2.21 -4.29
N SER A 121 -11.99 3.20 -3.69
CA SER A 121 -12.48 3.83 -2.46
C SER A 121 -13.32 5.04 -2.78
N HIS A 122 -14.47 5.16 -2.10
CA HIS A 122 -15.37 6.31 -2.25
C HIS A 122 -14.88 7.52 -1.44
N CYS A 123 -13.93 7.30 -0.54
CA CYS A 123 -13.20 8.31 0.24
C CYS A 123 -11.73 8.09 -0.11
N ASN A 124 -11.00 9.09 -0.60
CA ASN A 124 -9.64 8.87 -1.10
C ASN A 124 -8.57 8.93 0.00
N LEU A 125 -7.42 8.27 -0.22
CA LEU A 125 -6.24 8.37 0.65
C LEU A 125 -5.51 9.71 0.43
N VAL A 126 -6.17 10.83 0.78
CA VAL A 126 -5.74 12.19 0.42
C VAL A 126 -4.38 12.60 0.98
N SER A 127 -3.93 11.98 2.08
CA SER A 127 -2.64 12.26 2.72
C SER A 127 -1.52 11.30 2.29
N LEU A 128 -1.76 10.37 1.36
CA LEU A 128 -0.80 9.33 1.03
C LEU A 128 0.40 9.93 0.29
N GLU A 129 1.58 9.82 0.89
CA GLU A 129 2.84 10.32 0.34
C GLU A 129 3.65 9.22 -0.34
N LYS A 130 3.58 7.99 0.19
CA LYS A 130 4.33 6.84 -0.32
C LYS A 130 3.46 5.61 -0.44
N LEU A 131 3.47 5.03 -1.64
CA LEU A 131 2.86 3.75 -1.93
C LEU A 131 3.90 2.81 -2.54
N ASP A 132 4.12 1.67 -1.90
CA ASP A 132 5.02 0.63 -2.40
C ASP A 132 4.23 -0.63 -2.71
N LEU A 133 4.07 -0.93 -3.99
CA LEU A 133 3.40 -2.11 -4.55
C LEU A 133 4.40 -3.03 -5.25
N SER A 134 5.70 -2.82 -5.03
CA SER A 134 6.72 -3.59 -5.75
C SER A 134 6.61 -5.08 -5.46
N TYR A 135 6.83 -5.90 -6.48
CA TYR A 135 6.65 -7.36 -6.45
C TYR A 135 5.21 -7.83 -6.20
N CYS A 136 4.18 -7.00 -6.43
CA CYS A 136 2.80 -7.44 -6.56
C CYS A 136 2.55 -8.02 -7.97
N SER A 137 3.09 -9.21 -8.24
CA SER A 137 3.17 -9.78 -9.59
C SER A 137 1.82 -10.13 -10.23
N VAL A 138 0.77 -10.35 -9.44
CA VAL A 138 -0.59 -10.67 -9.91
C VAL A 138 -1.54 -9.47 -9.93
N LEU A 139 -1.07 -8.28 -9.54
CA LEU A 139 -1.87 -7.05 -9.57
C LEU A 139 -2.18 -6.68 -11.02
N GLN A 140 -3.47 -6.64 -11.38
CA GLN A 140 -3.87 -6.47 -12.78
C GLN A 140 -4.23 -5.03 -13.15
N VAL A 141 -4.87 -4.32 -12.22
CA VAL A 141 -5.45 -2.99 -12.46
C VAL A 141 -5.29 -2.12 -11.21
N LEU A 142 -4.98 -0.84 -11.42
CA LEU A 142 -5.04 0.19 -10.39
C LEU A 142 -6.41 0.89 -10.43
N PRO A 143 -7.05 1.16 -9.28
CA PRO A 143 -8.36 1.79 -9.19
C PRO A 143 -8.34 3.25 -9.66
N ARG A 144 -9.53 3.77 -9.99
CA ARG A 144 -9.69 5.16 -10.44
C ARG A 144 -9.46 6.17 -9.32
N SER A 145 -9.63 5.76 -8.06
CA SER A 145 -9.32 6.59 -6.89
C SER A 145 -7.86 7.07 -6.79
N PHE A 146 -6.96 6.63 -7.68
CA PHE A 146 -5.60 7.19 -7.78
C PHE A 146 -5.59 8.64 -8.27
N ASP A 147 -6.64 9.07 -8.96
CA ASP A 147 -6.82 10.46 -9.44
C ASP A 147 -6.72 11.48 -8.30
N ASP A 148 -7.07 11.06 -7.09
CA ASP A 148 -7.21 11.91 -5.91
C ASP A 148 -6.02 11.82 -4.93
N LEU A 149 -4.94 11.13 -5.31
CA LEU A 149 -3.71 11.02 -4.50
C LEU A 149 -2.83 12.27 -4.64
N GLU A 150 -3.36 13.43 -4.23
CA GLU A 150 -2.72 14.74 -4.43
C GLU A 150 -1.35 14.87 -3.72
N GLU A 151 -1.16 14.15 -2.61
CA GLU A 151 0.06 14.17 -1.80
C GLU A 151 1.11 13.13 -2.21
N LEU A 152 0.82 12.27 -3.19
CA LEU A 152 1.70 11.16 -3.55
C LEU A 152 3.01 11.67 -4.14
N ARG A 153 4.12 11.27 -3.50
CA ARG A 153 5.49 11.64 -3.87
C ARG A 153 6.27 10.45 -4.40
N PHE A 154 6.03 9.27 -3.84
CA PHE A 154 6.70 8.04 -4.22
C PHE A 154 5.70 6.96 -4.56
N LEU A 155 5.86 6.37 -5.73
CA LEU A 155 5.12 5.18 -6.16
C LEU A 155 6.09 4.15 -6.72
N ASP A 156 6.10 2.95 -6.14
CA ASP A 156 6.84 1.81 -6.69
C ASP A 156 5.88 0.73 -7.16
N LEU A 157 5.91 0.46 -8.46
CA LEU A 157 5.17 -0.58 -9.15
C LEU A 157 6.12 -1.61 -9.78
N SER A 158 7.40 -1.62 -9.41
CA SER A 158 8.38 -2.52 -10.00
C SER A 158 8.00 -3.98 -9.79
N HIS A 159 8.31 -4.82 -10.78
CA HIS A 159 7.97 -6.25 -10.80
C HIS A 159 6.45 -6.54 -10.70
N CYS A 160 5.58 -5.59 -11.04
CA CYS A 160 4.15 -5.83 -11.25
C CYS A 160 3.89 -6.37 -12.68
N SER A 161 4.30 -7.62 -12.93
CA SER A 161 4.29 -8.21 -14.28
C SER A 161 2.91 -8.40 -14.91
N SER A 162 1.84 -8.48 -14.11
CA SER A 162 0.46 -8.61 -14.62
C SER A 162 -0.27 -7.28 -14.80
N LEU A 163 0.35 -6.15 -14.44
CA LEU A 163 -0.29 -4.84 -14.49
C LEU A 163 -0.44 -4.41 -15.96
N VAL A 164 -1.68 -4.25 -16.41
CA VAL A 164 -1.96 -4.05 -17.84
C VAL A 164 -1.70 -2.61 -18.28
N ARG A 165 -2.08 -1.64 -17.46
CA ARG A 165 -1.93 -0.20 -17.76
C ARG A 165 -1.88 0.63 -16.49
N LEU A 166 -1.29 1.82 -16.62
CA LEU A 166 -1.43 2.88 -15.64
C LEU A 166 -2.71 3.69 -15.92
N PRO A 167 -3.40 4.22 -14.90
CA PRO A 167 -4.48 5.19 -15.08
C PRO A 167 -4.01 6.46 -15.80
N ASP A 168 -4.86 7.04 -16.65
CA ASP A 168 -4.53 8.26 -17.42
C ASP A 168 -4.20 9.45 -16.50
N SER A 169 -4.83 9.51 -15.33
CA SER A 169 -4.66 10.54 -14.29
C SER A 169 -3.25 10.58 -13.67
N PHE A 170 -2.43 9.55 -13.87
CA PHE A 170 -1.05 9.53 -13.35
C PHE A 170 -0.22 10.70 -13.88
N GLY A 171 -0.51 11.17 -15.10
CA GLY A 171 0.13 12.35 -15.67
C GLY A 171 -0.17 13.64 -14.90
N ASP A 172 -1.23 13.66 -14.09
CA ASP A 172 -1.72 14.83 -13.38
C ASP A 172 -1.34 14.85 -11.88
N LEU A 173 -0.70 13.78 -11.36
CA LEU A 173 -0.26 13.67 -9.97
C LEU A 173 0.74 14.77 -9.60
N LYS A 174 0.26 15.84 -8.95
CA LYS A 174 0.98 17.12 -8.78
C LYS A 174 2.30 17.01 -8.01
N LYS A 175 2.36 16.16 -6.99
CA LYS A 175 3.52 16.04 -6.08
C LYS A 175 4.41 14.84 -6.36
N LEU A 176 4.13 14.05 -7.40
CA LEU A 176 4.91 12.85 -7.71
C LEU A 176 6.36 13.22 -8.03
N GLN A 177 7.28 12.63 -7.27
CA GLN A 177 8.73 12.85 -7.33
C GLN A 177 9.48 11.63 -7.84
N GLN A 178 8.99 10.44 -7.52
CA GLN A 178 9.60 9.17 -7.91
C GLN A 178 8.51 8.18 -8.33
N LEU A 179 8.71 7.61 -9.52
CA LEU A 179 7.92 6.50 -10.04
C LEU A 179 8.88 5.39 -10.47
N ASN A 180 8.78 4.23 -9.85
CA ASN A 180 9.53 3.05 -10.26
C ASN A 180 8.60 2.07 -10.99
N LEU A 181 8.93 1.77 -12.25
CA LEU A 181 8.19 0.83 -13.10
C LEU A 181 9.07 -0.34 -13.57
N GLU A 182 10.25 -0.53 -12.98
CA GLU A 182 11.21 -1.55 -13.39
C GLU A 182 10.56 -2.94 -13.50
N ALA A 183 10.89 -3.70 -14.55
CA ALA A 183 10.40 -5.07 -14.75
C ALA A 183 8.86 -5.23 -14.70
N SER A 184 8.12 -4.15 -14.99
CA SER A 184 6.68 -4.19 -15.24
C SER A 184 6.45 -4.31 -16.74
N MET A 185 5.76 -5.36 -17.16
CA MET A 185 5.54 -5.63 -18.59
C MET A 185 4.32 -4.85 -19.10
N TYR A 186 4.50 -3.59 -19.49
CA TYR A 186 3.46 -2.86 -20.24
C TYR A 186 3.55 -3.29 -21.70
N SER A 187 2.76 -4.27 -22.14
CA SER A 187 2.83 -4.67 -23.55
C SER A 187 1.51 -5.10 -24.20
N SER A 188 1.23 -4.42 -25.33
CA SER A 188 0.65 -4.93 -26.59
C SER A 188 -0.86 -5.08 -26.80
N SER A 189 -1.75 -4.84 -25.83
CA SER A 189 -3.21 -4.94 -26.07
C SER A 189 -3.98 -3.60 -26.09
N LEU A 190 -3.30 -2.45 -26.00
CA LEU A 190 -3.96 -1.15 -26.11
C LEU A 190 -4.54 -0.98 -27.52
N HIS A 191 -5.84 -0.69 -27.63
CA HIS A 191 -6.45 -0.30 -28.90
C HIS A 191 -5.81 1.01 -29.40
N HIS A 192 -5.84 1.24 -30.72
CA HIS A 192 -5.15 2.38 -31.34
C HIS A 192 -5.56 3.76 -30.76
N SER A 193 -6.81 3.89 -30.28
CA SER A 193 -7.32 5.08 -29.58
C SER A 193 -6.71 5.28 -28.19
N ASP A 194 -6.38 4.19 -27.49
CA ASP A 194 -5.87 4.20 -26.12
C ASP A 194 -4.36 4.44 -26.08
N LEU A 195 -3.66 4.10 -27.18
CA LEU A 195 -2.22 4.36 -27.32
C LEU A 195 -1.91 5.85 -27.20
N LEU A 196 -2.69 6.72 -27.86
CA LEU A 196 -2.41 8.17 -27.82
C LEU A 196 -2.61 8.75 -26.41
N SER A 197 -3.66 8.36 -25.69
CA SER A 197 -3.88 8.77 -24.29
C SER A 197 -2.73 8.29 -23.40
N TYR A 198 -2.36 7.01 -23.53
CA TYR A 198 -1.31 6.40 -22.75
C TYR A 198 0.07 7.04 -23.01
N PHE A 199 0.44 7.28 -24.27
CA PHE A 199 1.67 7.99 -24.62
C PHE A 199 1.68 9.43 -24.11
N ASN A 200 0.55 10.14 -24.21
CA ASN A 200 0.44 11.49 -23.66
C ASN A 200 0.60 11.52 -22.14
N MET A 201 -0.02 10.56 -21.44
CA MET A 201 0.16 10.37 -20.01
C MET A 201 1.63 10.10 -19.67
N LEU A 202 2.27 9.14 -20.33
CA LEU A 202 3.69 8.84 -20.13
C LEU A 202 4.58 10.06 -20.40
N PHE A 203 4.32 10.80 -21.48
CA PHE A 203 5.07 12.01 -21.81
C PHE A 203 4.96 13.09 -20.72
N ARG A 204 3.75 13.36 -20.21
CA ARG A 204 3.55 14.29 -19.07
C ARG A 204 4.34 13.84 -17.84
N LEU A 205 4.29 12.54 -17.56
CA LEU A 205 4.98 11.93 -16.43
C LEU A 205 6.50 12.06 -16.56
N LEU A 206 7.04 11.80 -17.76
CA LEU A 206 8.46 11.95 -18.07
C LEU A 206 8.93 13.41 -17.99
N CYS A 207 8.21 14.35 -18.60
CA CYS A 207 8.52 15.78 -18.50
C CYS A 207 8.53 16.26 -17.05
N LYS A 208 7.64 15.72 -16.22
CA LYS A 208 7.58 16.06 -14.81
C LYS A 208 8.78 15.52 -14.02
N LEU A 209 9.08 14.23 -14.18
CA LEU A 209 10.15 13.57 -13.43
C LEU A 209 11.54 14.04 -13.88
N SER A 210 11.73 14.38 -15.16
CA SER A 210 13.01 14.90 -15.68
C SER A 210 13.35 16.32 -15.23
N ASN A 211 12.35 17.12 -14.84
CA ASN A 211 12.57 18.45 -14.24
C ASN A 211 12.97 18.36 -12.75
N LEU A 212 12.92 17.17 -12.16
CA LEU A 212 13.48 16.90 -10.85
C LEU A 212 14.91 16.40 -11.09
N GLU A 213 15.92 17.14 -10.64
CA GLU A 213 17.33 16.74 -10.74
C GLU A 213 17.57 15.43 -9.96
N ILE A 214 17.28 14.27 -10.53
CA ILE A 214 17.50 12.95 -9.92
C ILE A 214 18.21 12.05 -10.94
N PRO A 215 19.48 11.67 -10.72
CA PRO A 215 20.29 11.02 -11.76
C PRO A 215 19.98 9.54 -12.08
N GLU A 216 19.10 8.83 -11.35
CA GLU A 216 19.19 7.35 -11.36
C GLU A 216 17.92 6.51 -11.59
N LEU A 217 16.70 7.05 -11.70
CA LEU A 217 15.50 6.19 -11.55
C LEU A 217 14.47 6.18 -12.67
N VAL A 218 14.67 6.91 -13.76
CA VAL A 218 13.89 6.65 -14.98
C VAL A 218 14.70 5.70 -15.88
N ASN A 219 14.89 4.45 -15.46
CA ASN A 219 15.53 3.44 -16.31
C ASN A 219 14.57 3.04 -17.44
N MET A 220 14.58 3.84 -18.51
CA MET A 220 13.73 3.73 -19.71
C MET A 220 14.25 2.71 -20.72
N SER A 221 15.16 1.81 -20.34
CA SER A 221 15.73 0.80 -21.26
C SER A 221 14.70 -0.10 -21.93
N TYR A 222 13.45 -0.11 -21.46
CA TYR A 222 12.33 -0.89 -22.02
C TYR A 222 11.38 -0.10 -22.94
N PHE A 223 11.39 1.24 -22.94
CA PHE A 223 10.49 2.04 -23.80
C PHE A 223 11.09 2.36 -25.18
N CYS A 224 12.40 2.12 -25.38
CA CYS A 224 13.09 2.37 -26.64
C CYS A 224 13.22 1.14 -27.57
N CYS A 225 12.53 0.02 -27.28
CA CYS A 225 12.60 -1.19 -28.10
C CYS A 225 11.23 -1.58 -28.69
N THR A 226 10.69 -0.72 -29.56
CA THR A 226 9.79 -1.11 -30.67
C THR A 226 10.05 -0.24 -31.87
#